data_AF-A0A4Y3RSL0-F1
#
_entry.id   AF-A0A4Y3RSL0-F1
#
_cell.length_a   1.000
_cell.length_b   1.000
_cell.length_c   1.000
_cell.angle_alpha   90.00
_cell.angle_beta   90.00
_cell.angle_gamma   90.00
#
_symmetry.space_group_name_H-M   'P 1'
#
loop_
_entity.id
_entity.type
_entity.pdbx_description
1 polymer ?
#
loop_
_entity_poly.entity_id
_entity_poly.type
_entity_poly.pdbx_seq_one_letter_code
_entity_poly.pdbx_strand_id
1 'polypeptide(L)'
;MLVRIGLLMEGGHPYATGEAGLWCERLVHGLGQHQFDLYALGPTSMPLPPNARTVRTGDVSGPGVGTAPGSRIERAAFGDDRASRRAYGRRERRRFTEAFHALATGLCAEHDEGSFATGLYALADLARERGGLPGALRSDDAVRALETACRAPGARRTAAAAGLPDHLAFADHLERALRPLSLDWYEEEALGAVDLCHATAGGTTALPGLLAKRFFGTPLLVTEYGVQLRAHYLSPAVARHSAPLRALLAALHGRLAAETYGQAALLTPGNAHARRWQEKCGADRARIRTVHPGLAADRFAEVGEDEESGDPATLVWVGRVEPAKDLVALLHAFADLRARQPDVRLRIVAVPNGEPCADAYLTHCKGFAAQLFPDEAPVAHAVGENPVTFEELGGPEAPTLEDAYASAAVVVLSSVVEGFPTSLVEAMFCARATVSTDVGAVVEVIGGTGLVVPPRNPRALADACLALLRDPERRHRLGAAARARALELFTVDQNLAAFRGIYLELLSHAPVRHRPGDGVPFAHPAEAHVPGSWTHQAVTAGTGAPDA
;
A
#
# COMPACT_ATOMS: atom_id res chain seq x y z
N MET A 1 25.22 -8.07 6.28
CA MET A 1 25.36 -6.61 6.07
C MET A 1 24.18 -5.93 6.74
N LEU A 2 24.42 -5.07 7.74
CA LEU A 2 23.38 -4.28 8.37
C LEU A 2 23.03 -3.14 7.41
N VAL A 3 21.77 -3.05 6.99
CA VAL A 3 21.26 -2.02 6.07
C VAL A 3 20.44 -1.04 6.89
N ARG A 4 20.62 0.26 6.66
CA ARG A 4 19.79 1.32 7.24
C ARG A 4 18.73 1.76 6.21
N ILE A 5 17.46 1.54 6.54
CA ILE A 5 16.34 1.80 5.65
C ILE A 5 15.51 2.96 6.20
N GLY A 6 15.35 4.02 5.41
CA GLY A 6 14.40 5.09 5.69
C GLY A 6 13.01 4.69 5.18
N LEU A 7 12.12 4.23 6.06
CA LEU A 7 10.76 3.85 5.70
C LEU A 7 9.84 5.08 5.74
N LEU A 8 9.30 5.47 4.58
CA LEU A 8 8.48 6.66 4.38
C LEU A 8 7.00 6.27 4.30
N MET A 9 6.17 6.80 5.20
CA MET A 9 4.78 6.38 5.39
C MET A 9 3.82 7.58 5.40
N GLU A 10 2.57 7.36 4.97
CA GLU A 10 1.47 8.34 5.07
C GLU A 10 0.54 7.95 6.21
N GLY A 11 0.24 8.89 7.11
CA GLY A 11 -0.46 8.60 8.35
C GLY A 11 0.41 7.76 9.28
N GLY A 12 0.59 8.18 10.52
CA GLY A 12 1.12 7.26 11.49
C GLY A 12 0.04 6.27 11.88
N HIS A 13 0.42 5.02 12.11
CA HIS A 13 -0.42 4.03 12.78
C HIS A 13 -1.12 4.65 14.01
N PRO A 14 -2.44 4.48 14.18
CA PRO A 14 -3.35 3.58 13.48
C PRO A 14 -4.08 4.25 12.30
N TYR A 15 -3.66 5.45 11.88
CA TYR A 15 -4.37 6.26 10.88
C TYR A 15 -3.90 6.03 9.44
N ALA A 16 -2.97 5.10 9.21
CA ALA A 16 -2.84 4.47 7.89
C ALA A 16 -4.08 3.58 7.69
N THR A 17 -5.07 4.06 6.96
CA THR A 17 -6.26 3.25 6.67
C THR A 17 -5.89 2.06 5.77
N GLY A 18 -6.23 0.84 6.19
CA GLY A 18 -6.12 -0.37 5.37
C GLY A 18 -4.83 -1.19 5.54
N GLU A 19 -4.58 -2.09 4.58
CA GLU A 19 -3.58 -3.16 4.62
C GLU A 19 -2.11 -2.68 4.70
N ALA A 20 -1.84 -1.42 4.35
CA ALA A 20 -0.48 -0.87 4.31
C ALA A 20 0.15 -0.71 5.69
N GLY A 21 -0.62 -0.37 6.74
CA GLY A 21 -0.11 -0.20 8.11
C GLY A 21 0.37 -1.52 8.73
N LEU A 22 -0.46 -2.56 8.65
CA LEU A 22 -0.14 -3.91 9.12
C LEU A 22 1.03 -4.52 8.35
N TRP A 23 1.13 -4.24 7.05
CA TRP A 23 2.28 -4.70 6.25
C TRP A 23 3.59 -4.03 6.69
N CYS A 24 3.60 -2.72 6.97
CA CYS A 24 4.81 -2.04 7.44
C CYS A 24 5.33 -2.63 8.75
N GLU A 25 4.42 -2.92 9.68
CA GLU A 25 4.76 -3.56 10.96
C GLU A 25 5.39 -4.94 10.74
N ARG A 26 4.77 -5.78 9.91
CA ARG A 26 5.30 -7.10 9.53
C ARG A 26 6.68 -6.99 8.88
N LEU A 27 6.88 -6.02 8.00
CA LEU A 27 8.15 -5.78 7.32
C LEU A 27 9.27 -5.40 8.30
N VAL A 28 8.99 -4.47 9.21
CA VAL A 28 9.95 -4.02 10.22
C VAL A 28 10.28 -5.18 11.16
N HIS A 29 9.29 -5.85 11.75
CA HIS A 29 9.54 -6.97 12.65
C HIS A 29 10.20 -8.18 11.98
N GLY A 30 9.76 -8.52 10.76
CA GLY A 30 10.22 -9.69 10.03
C GLY A 30 11.63 -9.57 9.45
N LEU A 31 12.17 -8.35 9.37
CA LEU A 31 13.52 -8.08 8.86
C LEU A 31 14.45 -7.51 9.94
N GLY A 32 14.50 -8.19 11.10
CA GLY A 32 15.29 -7.78 12.27
C GLY A 32 16.80 -7.64 12.03
N GLN A 33 17.34 -8.19 10.94
CA GLN A 33 18.73 -7.99 10.52
C GLN A 33 19.01 -6.59 9.92
N HIS A 34 17.98 -5.81 9.61
CA HIS A 34 18.07 -4.46 9.08
C HIS A 34 17.62 -3.43 10.13
N GLN A 35 18.16 -2.21 10.03
CA GLN A 35 17.80 -1.09 10.88
C GLN A 35 16.79 -0.19 10.14
N PHE A 36 15.73 0.22 10.82
CA PHE A 36 14.72 1.10 10.24
C PHE A 36 14.70 2.47 10.93
N ASP A 37 14.76 3.52 10.11
CA ASP A 37 14.49 4.90 10.50
C ASP A 37 13.12 5.25 9.90
N LEU A 38 12.11 5.48 10.75
CA LEU A 38 10.71 5.64 10.34
C LEU A 38 10.36 7.12 10.15
N TYR A 39 9.78 7.46 9.01
CA TYR A 39 9.37 8.82 8.64
C TYR A 39 7.89 8.83 8.26
N ALA A 40 7.05 9.47 9.06
CA ALA A 40 5.60 9.46 8.87
C ALA A 40 5.05 10.86 8.59
N LEU A 41 4.27 10.99 7.51
CA LEU A 41 3.49 12.19 7.18
C LEU A 41 2.11 12.10 7.87
N GLY A 42 2.03 12.61 9.10
CA GLY A 42 0.83 12.56 9.95
C GLY A 42 1.14 12.11 11.39
N PRO A 43 0.13 12.14 12.28
CA PRO A 43 0.30 11.72 13.67
C PRO A 43 0.57 10.21 13.77
N THR A 44 1.51 9.80 14.62
CA THR A 44 1.82 8.39 14.95
C THR A 44 1.49 8.09 16.42
N SER A 45 0.92 6.92 16.71
CA SER A 45 0.63 6.47 18.09
C SER A 45 1.31 5.17 18.50
N MET A 46 2.36 4.72 17.81
CA MET A 46 2.95 3.38 18.05
C MET A 46 4.09 3.35 19.06
N PRO A 47 4.21 2.27 19.87
CA PRO A 47 5.47 1.90 20.47
C PRO A 47 6.48 1.50 19.37
N LEU A 48 7.73 1.94 19.53
CA LEU A 48 8.81 1.62 18.60
C LEU A 48 9.07 0.10 18.58
N PRO A 49 9.06 -0.57 17.40
CA PRO A 49 9.54 -1.94 17.32
C PRO A 49 11.05 -1.99 17.65
N PRO A 50 11.57 -3.12 18.15
CA PRO A 50 12.92 -3.20 18.73
C PRO A 50 14.05 -2.87 17.74
N ASN A 51 13.80 -2.98 16.44
CA ASN A 51 14.74 -2.65 15.37
C ASN A 51 14.45 -1.32 14.65
N ALA A 52 13.46 -0.55 15.11
CA ALA A 52 13.30 0.86 14.72
C ALA A 52 14.15 1.74 15.64
N ARG A 53 15.04 2.54 15.05
CA ARG A 53 15.95 3.40 15.81
C ARG A 53 15.32 4.75 16.16
N THR A 54 14.63 5.33 15.20
CA THR A 54 14.05 6.68 15.30
C THR A 54 12.71 6.73 14.58
N VAL A 55 11.76 7.50 15.12
CA VAL A 55 10.53 7.89 14.43
C VAL A 55 10.50 9.41 14.32
N ARG A 56 10.36 9.91 13.09
CA ARG A 56 10.14 11.32 12.78
C ARG A 56 8.75 11.49 12.18
N THR A 57 8.01 12.47 12.66
CA THR A 57 6.65 12.77 12.21
C THR A 57 6.57 14.18 11.63
N GLY A 58 5.95 14.34 10.47
CA GLY A 58 5.64 15.65 9.89
C GLY A 58 4.14 15.84 9.77
N ASP A 59 3.58 16.91 10.36
CA ASP A 59 2.14 17.17 10.29
C ASP A 59 1.74 17.82 8.95
N VAL A 60 1.02 17.05 8.14
CA VAL A 60 0.45 17.46 6.85
C VAL A 60 -1.06 17.71 6.91
N SER A 61 -1.71 17.44 8.05
CA SER A 61 -3.18 17.37 8.18
C SER A 61 -3.78 18.56 8.94
N GLY A 62 -3.01 19.31 9.73
CA GLY A 62 -3.51 20.46 10.49
C GLY A 62 -3.48 21.81 9.75
N PRO A 63 -4.45 22.73 9.99
CA PRO A 63 -4.22 24.17 9.86
C PRO A 63 -3.15 24.53 10.89
N GLY A 64 -2.01 25.06 10.44
CA GLY A 64 -0.79 25.13 11.25
C GLY A 64 -0.99 25.71 12.65
N VAL A 65 -1.10 24.85 13.66
CA VAL A 65 -1.12 25.20 15.08
C VAL A 65 -0.61 24.01 15.92
N GLY A 66 0.44 24.26 16.70
CA GLY A 66 0.50 23.84 18.12
C GLY A 66 0.93 22.42 18.45
N THR A 67 2.16 22.31 18.95
CA THR A 67 2.78 21.19 19.68
C THR A 67 2.04 20.78 20.96
N ALA A 68 1.98 19.48 21.25
CA ALA A 68 1.82 18.94 22.62
C ALA A 68 3.14 18.27 23.11
N PRO A 69 3.42 18.16 24.42
CA PRO A 69 4.68 17.57 24.93
C PRO A 69 4.51 16.12 25.38
N GLY A 70 5.61 15.33 25.28
CA GLY A 70 5.79 14.11 26.09
C GLY A 70 5.78 12.78 25.34
N SER A 71 6.89 12.40 24.71
CA SER A 71 7.38 11.02 24.53
C SER A 71 8.78 11.09 23.88
N ARG A 72 9.59 10.03 23.97
CA ARG A 72 10.92 9.91 23.30
C ARG A 72 10.82 9.83 21.75
N ILE A 73 9.79 10.45 21.19
CA ILE A 73 9.58 10.71 19.76
C ILE A 73 10.30 12.03 19.48
N GLU A 74 11.34 12.01 18.64
CA GLU A 74 11.82 13.25 18.01
C GLU A 74 10.72 13.71 17.05
N ARG A 75 9.76 14.45 17.59
CA ARG A 75 8.85 15.26 16.77
C ARG A 75 9.75 16.26 16.09
N ALA A 76 10.00 16.04 14.80
CA ALA A 76 10.40 17.09 13.89
C ALA A 76 9.35 18.21 14.03
N ALA A 77 9.60 19.14 14.95
CA ALA A 77 8.95 20.42 14.88
C ALA A 77 9.27 20.95 13.49
N PHE A 78 8.29 21.50 12.79
CA PHE A 78 8.57 22.45 11.70
C PHE A 78 9.74 23.30 12.17
N GLY A 79 10.91 23.18 11.53
CA GLY A 79 12.16 23.69 12.10
C GLY A 79 11.96 25.13 12.54
N ASP A 80 11.88 25.38 13.85
CA ASP A 80 11.45 26.65 14.46
C ASP A 80 10.11 27.21 13.87
N ASP A 81 9.08 27.46 14.69
CA ASP A 81 7.82 28.14 14.26
C ASP A 81 8.11 29.50 13.57
N ARG A 82 9.34 30.02 13.71
CA ARG A 82 9.90 31.15 12.97
C ARG A 82 10.20 30.86 11.49
N ALA A 83 10.68 29.68 11.09
CA ALA A 83 11.06 29.41 9.70
C ALA A 83 9.86 29.17 8.78
N SER A 84 8.76 28.59 9.29
CA SER A 84 7.47 28.52 8.58
C SER A 84 6.87 29.92 8.34
N ARG A 85 7.12 30.87 9.26
CA ARG A 85 6.67 32.27 9.21
C ARG A 85 7.69 33.25 8.61
N ARG A 86 8.86 32.77 8.15
CA ARG A 86 9.88 33.64 7.54
C ARG A 86 9.37 34.15 6.20
N ALA A 87 9.00 35.43 6.17
CA ALA A 87 8.70 36.12 4.93
C ALA A 87 9.95 36.15 4.04
N TYR A 88 9.79 35.73 2.79
CA TYR A 88 10.87 35.80 1.81
C TYR A 88 11.28 37.25 1.53
N GLY A 89 12.60 37.47 1.51
CA GLY A 89 13.18 38.69 0.98
C GLY A 89 12.94 38.80 -0.53
N ARG A 90 13.26 39.95 -1.13
CA ARG A 90 13.01 40.21 -2.57
C ARG A 90 13.64 39.13 -3.47
N ARG A 91 14.85 38.66 -3.14
CA ARG A 91 15.57 37.65 -3.93
C ARG A 91 14.92 36.27 -3.82
N GLU A 92 14.60 35.84 -2.60
CA GLU A 92 13.93 34.56 -2.33
C GLU A 92 12.54 34.53 -2.94
N ARG A 93 11.78 35.63 -2.84
CA ARG A 93 10.46 35.78 -3.47
C ARG A 93 10.54 35.62 -4.99
N ARG A 94 11.55 36.22 -5.64
CA ARG A 94 11.78 36.04 -7.08
C ARG A 94 12.08 34.58 -7.42
N ARG A 95 13.00 33.92 -6.69
CA ARG A 95 13.31 32.49 -6.88
C ARG A 95 12.06 31.62 -6.70
N PHE A 96 11.26 31.91 -5.67
CA PHE A 96 9.99 31.23 -5.43
C PHE A 96 9.04 31.39 -6.61
N THR A 97 8.80 32.62 -7.08
CA THR A 97 7.88 32.87 -8.20
C THR A 97 8.35 32.17 -9.48
N GLU A 98 9.66 32.19 -9.78
CA GLU A 98 10.23 31.48 -10.94
C GLU A 98 10.03 29.95 -10.81
N ALA A 99 10.38 29.36 -9.67
CA ALA A 99 10.23 27.93 -9.42
C ALA A 99 8.75 27.48 -9.43
N PHE A 100 7.89 28.25 -8.76
CA PHE A 100 6.47 27.97 -8.67
C PHE A 100 5.77 28.16 -10.02
N HIS A 101 6.18 29.15 -10.82
CA HIS A 101 5.66 29.31 -12.19
C HIS A 101 6.02 28.10 -13.07
N ALA A 102 7.25 27.58 -12.99
CA ALA A 102 7.62 26.35 -13.72
C ALA A 102 6.77 25.15 -13.29
N LEU A 103 6.57 24.96 -11.98
CA LEU A 103 5.69 23.94 -11.43
C LEU A 103 4.26 24.09 -11.96
N ALA A 104 3.68 25.28 -11.84
CA ALA A 104 2.33 25.60 -12.28
C ALA A 104 2.16 25.40 -13.79
N THR A 105 3.17 25.74 -14.59
CA THR A 105 3.19 25.51 -16.05
C THR A 105 3.08 24.02 -16.36
N GLY A 106 3.89 23.17 -15.73
CA GLY A 106 3.83 21.72 -15.94
C GLY A 106 2.50 21.07 -15.49
N LEU A 107 1.88 21.63 -14.45
CA LEU A 107 0.54 21.22 -13.98
C LEU A 107 -0.57 21.61 -14.96
N CYS A 108 -0.48 22.80 -15.55
CA CYS A 108 -1.51 23.33 -16.45
C CYS A 108 -1.36 22.80 -17.88
N ALA A 109 -0.15 22.41 -18.29
CA ALA A 109 0.14 21.95 -19.64
C ALA A 109 -0.55 20.63 -19.99
N GLU A 110 -0.99 20.51 -21.24
CA GLU A 110 -1.49 19.24 -21.78
C GLU A 110 -0.39 18.18 -21.76
N HIS A 111 0.76 18.52 -22.31
CA HIS A 111 2.00 17.75 -22.27
C HIS A 111 3.06 18.52 -21.48
N ASP A 112 3.65 17.89 -20.47
CA ASP A 112 4.70 18.52 -19.64
C ASP A 112 6.07 18.05 -20.11
N GLU A 113 6.90 18.98 -20.54
CA GLU A 113 8.28 18.73 -20.98
C GLU A 113 9.28 18.89 -19.82
N GLY A 114 8.91 18.40 -18.63
CA GLY A 114 9.75 18.46 -17.42
C GLY A 114 9.70 19.78 -16.65
N SER A 115 8.75 20.68 -16.97
CA SER A 115 8.56 21.92 -16.22
C SER A 115 8.08 21.65 -14.80
N PHE A 116 7.23 20.63 -14.60
CA PHE A 116 6.78 20.20 -13.27
C PHE A 116 7.97 19.79 -12.39
N ALA A 117 8.81 18.86 -12.84
CA ALA A 117 9.94 18.36 -12.08
C ALA A 117 10.96 19.49 -11.80
N THR A 118 11.23 20.34 -12.78
CA THR A 118 12.10 21.52 -12.63
C THR A 118 11.60 22.44 -11.52
N GLY A 119 10.32 22.79 -11.54
CA GLY A 119 9.70 23.62 -10.51
C GLY A 119 9.68 22.95 -9.13
N LEU A 120 9.31 21.67 -9.07
CA LEU A 120 9.28 20.88 -7.83
C LEU A 120 10.64 20.88 -7.13
N TYR A 121 11.71 20.57 -7.87
CA TYR A 121 13.05 20.51 -7.31
C TYR A 121 13.62 21.89 -6.98
N ALA A 122 13.32 22.93 -7.76
CA ALA A 122 13.72 24.28 -7.43
C ALA A 122 13.04 24.80 -6.14
N LEU A 123 11.77 24.42 -5.91
CA LEU A 123 11.08 24.71 -4.64
C LEU A 123 11.69 23.92 -3.48
N ALA A 124 12.08 22.67 -3.69
CA ALA A 124 12.75 21.86 -2.68
C ALA A 124 14.11 22.43 -2.28
N ASP A 125 14.91 22.86 -3.26
CA ASP A 125 16.21 23.51 -3.02
C ASP A 125 16.01 24.81 -2.21
N LEU A 126 15.01 25.63 -2.58
CA LEU A 126 14.69 26.85 -1.83
C LEU A 126 14.21 26.57 -0.40
N ALA A 127 13.35 25.56 -0.21
CA ALA A 127 12.85 25.17 1.10
C ALA A 127 13.98 24.70 2.01
N ARG A 128 14.90 23.88 1.49
CA ARG A 128 16.10 23.42 2.22
C ARG A 128 17.03 24.58 2.57
N GLU A 129 17.29 25.50 1.66
CA GLU A 129 18.22 26.62 1.89
C GLU A 129 17.68 27.72 2.83
N ARG A 130 16.36 27.94 2.84
CA ARG A 130 15.76 29.15 3.42
C ARG A 130 14.53 28.93 4.31
N GLY A 131 13.89 27.76 4.24
CA GLY A 131 12.59 27.51 4.87
C GLY A 131 11.45 28.29 4.20
N GLY A 132 10.39 28.63 4.94
CA GLY A 132 9.35 29.59 4.53
C GLY A 132 8.38 29.16 3.42
N LEU A 133 8.57 27.99 2.81
CA LEU A 133 7.79 27.55 1.65
C LEU A 133 6.28 27.43 1.92
N PRO A 134 5.78 26.91 3.06
CA PRO A 134 4.33 26.83 3.32
C PRO A 134 3.64 28.20 3.29
N GLY A 135 4.29 29.24 3.81
CA GLY A 135 3.79 30.61 3.75
C GLY A 135 3.81 31.16 2.32
N ALA A 136 4.86 30.87 1.56
CA ALA A 136 4.98 31.30 0.16
C ALA A 136 3.94 30.63 -0.75
N LEU A 137 3.62 29.36 -0.54
CA LEU A 137 2.60 28.61 -1.31
C LEU A 137 1.18 29.16 -1.11
N ARG A 138 0.91 29.85 0.00
CA ARG A 138 -0.37 30.54 0.27
C ARG A 138 -0.38 32.02 -0.10
N SER A 139 0.67 32.52 -0.76
CA SER A 139 0.79 33.93 -1.11
C SER A 139 -0.01 34.30 -2.36
N ASP A 140 -0.33 35.60 -2.49
CA ASP A 140 -0.91 36.17 -3.71
C ASP A 140 -0.06 35.88 -4.96
N ASP A 141 1.26 35.77 -4.83
CA ASP A 141 2.15 35.45 -5.95
C ASP A 141 1.94 34.03 -6.45
N ALA A 142 1.71 33.08 -5.55
CA ALA A 142 1.40 31.70 -5.93
C ALA A 142 0.09 31.65 -6.72
N VAL A 143 -0.96 32.32 -6.22
CA VAL A 143 -2.26 32.37 -6.90
C VAL A 143 -2.15 33.04 -8.27
N ARG A 144 -1.42 34.17 -8.38
CA ARG A 144 -1.19 34.86 -9.66
C ARG A 144 -0.38 34.03 -10.65
N ALA A 145 0.63 33.30 -10.18
CA ALA A 145 1.42 32.41 -11.03
C ALA A 145 0.57 31.23 -11.54
N LEU A 146 -0.29 30.66 -10.69
CA LEU A 146 -1.28 29.65 -11.09
C LEU A 146 -2.26 30.17 -12.14
N GLU A 147 -2.82 31.35 -11.90
CA GLU A 147 -3.73 32.02 -12.83
C GLU A 147 -3.06 32.28 -14.20
N THR A 148 -1.80 32.73 -14.18
CA THR A 148 -0.99 32.95 -15.39
C THR A 148 -0.75 31.65 -16.14
N ALA A 149 -0.36 30.58 -15.44
CA ALA A 149 -0.11 29.27 -16.04
C ALA A 149 -1.37 28.63 -16.62
N CYS A 150 -2.52 28.77 -15.95
CA CYS A 150 -3.80 28.28 -16.47
C CYS A 150 -4.22 28.96 -17.78
N ARG A 151 -3.81 30.22 -18.00
CA ARG A 151 -4.15 31.00 -19.20
C ARG A 151 -3.05 31.01 -20.26
N ALA A 152 -1.92 30.35 -20.00
CA ALA A 152 -0.81 30.30 -20.93
C ALA A 152 -1.17 29.49 -22.19
N PRO A 153 -0.59 29.82 -23.36
CA PRO A 153 -0.70 28.97 -24.54
C PRO A 153 -0.21 27.54 -24.23
N GLY A 154 -0.99 26.53 -24.65
CA GLY A 154 -0.68 25.11 -24.35
C GLY A 154 -1.24 24.59 -23.02
N ALA A 155 -1.89 25.44 -22.22
CA ALA A 155 -2.64 25.01 -21.05
C ALA A 155 -3.90 24.22 -21.46
N ARG A 156 -4.25 23.23 -20.63
CA ARG A 156 -5.47 22.43 -20.81
C ARG A 156 -6.70 23.32 -20.79
N ARG A 157 -7.64 23.11 -21.72
CA ARG A 157 -8.88 23.90 -21.80
C ARG A 157 -9.68 23.89 -20.49
N THR A 158 -9.70 22.78 -19.78
CA THR A 158 -10.38 22.66 -18.47
C THR A 158 -9.69 23.45 -17.37
N ALA A 159 -8.36 23.55 -17.38
CA ALA A 159 -7.60 24.38 -16.45
C ALA A 159 -7.76 25.88 -16.76
N ALA A 160 -7.84 26.25 -18.05
CA ALA A 160 -8.07 27.63 -18.49
C ALA A 160 -9.43 28.20 -18.06
N ALA A 161 -10.41 27.33 -17.75
CA ALA A 161 -11.72 27.71 -17.24
C ALA A 161 -11.75 27.92 -15.71
N ALA A 162 -10.63 27.71 -15.00
CA ALA A 162 -10.55 27.89 -13.56
C ALA A 162 -10.79 29.37 -13.16
N GLY A 163 -11.64 29.58 -12.16
CA GLY A 163 -11.85 30.88 -11.53
C GLY A 163 -11.00 31.06 -10.27
N LEU A 164 -11.08 32.24 -9.66
CA LEU A 164 -10.39 32.54 -8.41
C LEU A 164 -10.68 31.53 -7.27
N PRO A 165 -11.94 31.07 -7.04
CA PRO A 165 -12.21 30.04 -6.03
C PRO A 165 -11.48 28.73 -6.29
N ASP A 166 -11.34 28.33 -7.57
CA ASP A 166 -10.62 27.11 -7.95
C ASP A 166 -9.12 27.25 -7.70
N HIS A 167 -8.54 28.42 -8.03
CA HIS A 167 -7.12 28.69 -7.80
C HIS A 167 -6.77 28.69 -6.31
N LEU A 168 -7.61 29.31 -5.47
CA LEU A 168 -7.43 29.31 -4.02
C LEU A 168 -7.54 27.89 -3.45
N ALA A 169 -8.59 27.16 -3.82
CA ALA A 169 -8.78 25.78 -3.38
C ALA A 169 -7.64 24.86 -3.85
N PHE A 170 -7.13 25.06 -5.07
CA PHE A 170 -5.99 24.30 -5.58
C PHE A 170 -4.69 24.66 -4.85
N ALA A 171 -4.43 25.95 -4.59
CA ALA A 171 -3.26 26.39 -3.82
C ALA A 171 -3.25 25.77 -2.41
N ASP A 172 -4.40 25.67 -1.75
CA ASP A 172 -4.52 25.01 -0.44
C ASP A 172 -4.25 23.49 -0.50
N HIS A 173 -4.62 22.82 -1.60
CA HIS A 173 -4.26 21.41 -1.80
C HIS A 173 -2.78 21.25 -2.12
N LEU A 174 -2.23 22.14 -2.95
CA LEU A 174 -0.83 22.11 -3.35
C LEU A 174 0.09 22.39 -2.18
N GLU A 175 -0.25 23.33 -1.30
CA GLU A 175 0.50 23.58 -0.07
C GLU A 175 0.57 22.34 0.80
N ARG A 176 -0.56 21.66 1.05
CA ARG A 176 -0.58 20.44 1.85
C ARG A 176 0.24 19.32 1.20
N ALA A 177 0.13 19.17 -0.12
CA ALA A 177 0.85 18.15 -0.87
C ALA A 177 2.38 18.39 -0.88
N LEU A 178 2.82 19.65 -0.94
CA LEU A 178 4.24 20.03 -1.02
C LEU A 178 4.86 20.41 0.32
N ARG A 179 4.09 20.42 1.41
CA ARG A 179 4.61 20.62 2.76
C ARG A 179 5.77 19.69 3.13
N PRO A 180 5.83 18.41 2.68
CA PRO A 180 6.98 17.54 2.94
C PRO A 180 8.32 18.10 2.46
N LEU A 181 8.35 19.00 1.46
CA LEU A 181 9.58 19.62 0.97
C LEU A 181 10.28 20.50 2.04
N SER A 182 9.55 20.91 3.09
CA SER A 182 10.05 21.79 4.15
C SER A 182 10.39 21.07 5.46
N LEU A 183 10.36 19.74 5.48
CA LEU A 183 10.70 18.96 6.66
C LEU A 183 12.21 18.99 6.91
N ASP A 184 12.62 18.88 8.16
CA ASP A 184 14.02 18.80 8.60
C ASP A 184 14.64 17.40 8.38
N TRP A 185 14.01 16.57 7.54
CA TRP A 185 14.42 15.20 7.27
C TRP A 185 15.64 15.12 6.33
N TYR A 186 16.02 16.22 5.71
CA TYR A 186 17.02 16.30 4.64
C TYR A 186 18.42 16.70 5.12
N GLU A 187 18.78 16.27 6.33
CA GLU A 187 20.12 16.44 6.93
C GLU A 187 20.94 15.14 6.87
N GLU A 188 22.26 15.25 7.03
CA GLU A 188 23.21 14.12 6.97
C GLU A 188 22.92 13.06 8.04
N GLU A 189 22.45 13.47 9.22
CA GLU A 189 22.10 12.57 10.32
C GLU A 189 20.70 11.94 10.18
N ALA A 190 19.90 12.40 9.21
CA ALA A 190 18.53 11.93 8.94
C ALA A 190 18.48 11.10 7.64
N LEU A 191 17.78 11.55 6.58
CA LEU A 191 17.72 10.83 5.31
C LEU A 191 19.07 10.77 4.58
N GLY A 192 20.04 11.61 4.95
CA GLY A 192 21.43 11.45 4.48
C GLY A 192 22.13 10.21 5.04
N ALA A 193 21.69 9.73 6.21
CA ALA A 193 22.26 8.58 6.91
C ALA A 193 21.66 7.22 6.49
N VAL A 194 20.61 7.18 5.68
CA VAL A 194 20.01 5.91 5.25
C VAL A 194 20.63 5.42 3.95
N ASP A 195 20.75 4.09 3.81
CA ASP A 195 21.33 3.44 2.61
C ASP A 195 20.26 3.27 1.51
N LEU A 196 18.99 3.23 1.89
CA LEU A 196 17.84 3.07 1.00
C LEU A 196 16.63 3.82 1.57
N CYS A 197 15.88 4.53 0.72
CA CYS A 197 14.54 5.01 1.05
C CYS A 197 13.50 4.04 0.52
N HIS A 198 12.55 3.63 1.36
CA HIS A 198 11.42 2.81 0.97
C HIS A 198 10.11 3.57 1.23
N ALA A 199 9.46 4.07 0.18
CA ALA A 199 8.15 4.69 0.26
C ALA A 199 7.03 3.66 0.14
N THR A 200 6.00 3.81 0.98
CA THR A 200 4.84 2.90 1.02
C THR A 200 3.68 3.34 0.12
N ALA A 201 3.87 4.45 -0.61
CA ALA A 201 2.96 4.93 -1.65
C ALA A 201 3.71 5.85 -2.64
N GLY A 202 3.25 5.93 -3.90
CA GLY A 202 3.87 6.73 -4.95
C GLY A 202 3.50 8.22 -4.97
N GLY A 203 2.62 8.66 -4.06
CA GLY A 203 2.14 10.04 -3.94
C GLY A 203 3.07 10.95 -3.14
N THR A 204 2.49 11.79 -2.29
CA THR A 204 3.21 12.72 -1.39
C THR A 204 4.21 12.00 -0.48
N THR A 205 3.92 10.76 -0.10
CA THR A 205 4.79 9.86 0.67
C THR A 205 6.14 9.59 0.01
N ALA A 206 6.22 9.65 -1.32
CA ALA A 206 7.47 9.45 -2.04
C ALA A 206 8.33 10.71 -2.13
N LEU A 207 7.79 11.91 -1.85
CA LEU A 207 8.54 13.18 -1.95
C LEU A 207 9.82 13.17 -1.13
N PRO A 208 9.84 12.75 0.16
CA PRO A 208 11.09 12.70 0.90
C PRO A 208 12.13 11.76 0.28
N GLY A 209 11.69 10.66 -0.34
CA GLY A 209 12.54 9.71 -1.04
C GLY A 209 13.13 10.29 -2.34
N LEU A 210 12.33 11.06 -3.09
CA LEU A 210 12.80 11.80 -4.26
C LEU A 210 13.87 12.83 -3.87
N LEU A 211 13.67 13.53 -2.76
CA LEU A 211 14.63 14.50 -2.25
C LEU A 211 15.88 13.83 -1.67
N ALA A 212 15.76 12.71 -0.97
CA ALA A 212 16.91 11.93 -0.51
C ALA A 212 17.76 11.43 -1.68
N LYS A 213 17.11 10.96 -2.76
CA LYS A 213 17.79 10.62 -4.01
C LYS A 213 18.50 11.82 -4.62
N ARG A 214 17.84 12.98 -4.71
CA ARG A 214 18.44 14.20 -5.28
C ARG A 214 19.62 14.72 -4.47
N PHE A 215 19.45 14.83 -3.16
CA PHE A 215 20.41 15.50 -2.29
C PHE A 215 21.59 14.63 -1.89
N PHE A 216 21.36 13.33 -1.76
CA PHE A 216 22.37 12.42 -1.25
C PHE A 216 22.72 11.30 -2.26
N GLY A 217 21.88 11.04 -3.25
CA GLY A 217 22.00 9.88 -4.14
C GLY A 217 21.39 8.60 -3.56
N THR A 218 20.52 8.70 -2.54
CA THR A 218 19.93 7.52 -1.89
C THR A 218 18.97 6.82 -2.84
N PRO A 219 19.08 5.51 -3.09
CA PRO A 219 18.11 4.80 -3.93
C PRO A 219 16.70 4.87 -3.33
N LEU A 220 15.69 4.91 -4.20
CA LEU A 220 14.28 4.96 -3.84
C LEU A 220 13.57 3.69 -4.29
N LEU A 221 13.04 2.93 -3.34
CA LEU A 221 12.07 1.86 -3.56
C LEU A 221 10.66 2.39 -3.27
N VAL A 222 9.68 2.03 -4.10
CA VAL A 222 8.27 2.41 -3.88
C VAL A 222 7.38 1.18 -3.94
N THR A 223 6.71 0.85 -2.82
CA THR A 223 5.68 -0.19 -2.76
C THR A 223 4.29 0.42 -2.86
N GLU A 224 3.41 -0.13 -3.69
CA GLU A 224 2.02 0.32 -3.81
C GLU A 224 1.03 -0.86 -3.88
N TYR A 225 0.32 -1.10 -2.78
CA TYR A 225 -0.81 -2.05 -2.76
C TYR A 225 -2.12 -1.42 -3.29
N GLY A 226 -2.21 -0.08 -3.24
CA GLY A 226 -3.25 0.71 -3.89
C GLY A 226 -2.63 1.87 -4.67
N VAL A 227 -3.09 2.09 -5.89
CA VAL A 227 -2.61 3.20 -6.73
C VAL A 227 -3.25 4.50 -6.25
N GLN A 228 -2.46 5.42 -5.70
CA GLN A 228 -2.94 6.70 -5.16
C GLN A 228 -3.71 7.53 -6.18
N LEU A 229 -3.25 7.57 -7.44
CA LEU A 229 -3.94 8.27 -8.53
C LEU A 229 -5.36 7.72 -8.74
N ARG A 230 -5.53 6.40 -8.68
CA ARG A 230 -6.85 5.76 -8.79
C ARG A 230 -7.73 6.07 -7.58
N ALA A 231 -7.16 6.05 -6.37
CA ALA A 231 -7.88 6.43 -5.16
C ALA A 231 -8.40 7.86 -5.23
N HIS A 232 -7.61 8.79 -5.78
CA HIS A 232 -8.05 10.16 -6.05
C HIS A 232 -9.26 10.21 -6.99
N TYR A 233 -9.21 9.52 -8.14
CA TYR A 233 -10.33 9.52 -9.10
C TYR A 233 -11.63 8.93 -8.53
N LEU A 234 -11.52 7.97 -7.61
CA LEU A 234 -12.68 7.30 -7.00
C LEU A 234 -13.17 7.98 -5.72
N SER A 235 -12.48 9.00 -5.22
CA SER A 235 -12.83 9.67 -3.98
C SER A 235 -14.14 10.46 -4.11
N PRO A 236 -15.15 10.21 -3.26
CA PRO A 236 -16.40 10.99 -3.25
C PRO A 236 -16.18 12.48 -2.98
N ALA A 237 -15.10 12.84 -2.27
CA ALA A 237 -14.73 14.23 -2.03
C ALA A 237 -14.38 14.95 -3.35
N VAL A 238 -13.71 14.24 -4.27
CA VAL A 238 -13.32 14.78 -5.57
C VAL A 238 -14.54 15.06 -6.45
N ALA A 239 -15.60 14.26 -6.35
CA ALA A 239 -16.84 14.48 -7.10
C ALA A 239 -17.54 15.82 -6.75
N ARG A 240 -17.29 16.38 -5.55
CA ARG A 240 -17.86 17.66 -5.09
C ARG A 240 -17.13 18.90 -5.63
N HIS A 241 -15.92 18.73 -6.18
CA HIS A 241 -15.12 19.83 -6.72
C HIS A 241 -15.61 20.28 -8.10
N SER A 242 -15.28 21.51 -8.51
CA SER A 242 -15.53 22.01 -9.87
C SER A 242 -14.71 21.22 -10.91
N ALA A 243 -15.13 21.23 -12.17
CA ALA A 243 -14.38 20.55 -13.24
C ALA A 243 -12.93 21.06 -13.41
N PRO A 244 -12.66 22.39 -13.35
CA PRO A 244 -11.29 22.91 -13.38
C PRO A 244 -10.43 22.44 -12.20
N LEU A 245 -10.97 22.49 -10.98
CA LEU A 245 -10.24 22.03 -9.79
C LEU A 245 -9.92 20.54 -9.86
N ARG A 246 -10.88 19.70 -10.27
CA ARG A 246 -10.62 18.26 -10.50
C ARG A 246 -9.52 18.02 -11.53
N ALA A 247 -9.50 18.81 -12.61
CA ALA A 247 -8.49 18.68 -13.66
C ALA A 247 -7.08 19.04 -13.16
N LEU A 248 -6.96 20.10 -12.35
CA LEU A 248 -5.69 20.52 -11.75
C LEU A 248 -5.19 19.51 -10.71
N LEU A 249 -6.08 18.99 -9.84
CA LEU A 249 -5.72 17.96 -8.86
C LEU A 249 -5.30 16.65 -9.55
N ALA A 250 -6.03 16.22 -10.57
CA ALA A 250 -5.64 15.07 -11.38
C ALA A 250 -4.28 15.29 -12.06
N ALA A 251 -4.00 16.51 -12.54
CA ALA A 251 -2.69 16.86 -13.07
C ALA A 251 -1.59 16.72 -12.02
N LEU A 252 -1.79 17.27 -10.82
CA LEU A 252 -0.82 17.18 -9.72
C LEU A 252 -0.50 15.73 -9.38
N HIS A 253 -1.52 14.90 -9.15
CA HIS A 253 -1.31 13.49 -8.82
C HIS A 253 -0.67 12.72 -9.98
N GLY A 254 -1.07 12.98 -11.23
CA GLY A 254 -0.49 12.32 -12.40
C GLY A 254 0.97 12.70 -12.62
N ARG A 255 1.33 13.98 -12.50
CA ARG A 255 2.72 14.47 -12.67
C ARG A 255 3.62 13.98 -11.53
N LEU A 256 3.13 14.00 -10.30
CA LEU A 256 3.88 13.47 -9.15
C LEU A 256 4.10 11.96 -9.29
N ALA A 257 3.07 11.20 -9.68
CA ALA A 257 3.22 9.77 -9.92
C ALA A 257 4.24 9.47 -11.02
N ALA A 258 4.17 10.19 -12.15
CA ALA A 258 5.13 10.04 -13.25
C ALA A 258 6.57 10.34 -12.82
N GLU A 259 6.80 11.42 -12.06
CA GLU A 259 8.13 11.74 -11.52
C GLU A 259 8.60 10.66 -10.53
N THR A 260 7.74 10.25 -9.60
CA THR A 260 8.05 9.17 -8.65
C THR A 260 8.46 7.89 -9.37
N TYR A 261 7.70 7.46 -10.37
CA TYR A 261 7.98 6.24 -11.12
C TYR A 261 9.22 6.35 -12.01
N GLY A 262 9.47 7.52 -12.60
CA GLY A 262 10.67 7.77 -13.39
C GLY A 262 11.95 7.74 -12.54
N GLN A 263 11.86 8.20 -11.29
CA GLN A 263 13.00 8.29 -10.38
C GLN A 263 13.20 7.07 -9.48
N ALA A 264 12.18 6.24 -9.23
CA ALA A 264 12.34 5.05 -8.42
C ALA A 264 13.39 4.11 -9.02
N ALA A 265 14.23 3.53 -8.16
CA ALA A 265 15.17 2.48 -8.53
C ALA A 265 14.42 1.17 -8.80
N LEU A 266 13.37 0.90 -8.01
CA LEU A 266 12.45 -0.21 -8.21
C LEU A 266 11.05 0.16 -7.72
N LEU A 267 10.03 -0.38 -8.38
CA LEU A 267 8.62 -0.28 -8.04
C LEU A 267 8.06 -1.66 -7.69
N THR A 268 7.34 -1.76 -6.59
CA THR A 268 6.77 -2.99 -6.06
C THR A 268 5.25 -2.89 -5.92
N PRO A 269 4.48 -3.09 -7.00
CA PRO A 269 3.03 -3.15 -6.91
C PRO A 269 2.56 -4.43 -6.21
N GLY A 270 1.44 -4.34 -5.49
CA GLY A 270 0.83 -5.48 -4.80
C GLY A 270 0.26 -6.58 -5.69
N ASN A 271 -0.07 -6.23 -6.94
CA ASN A 271 -0.73 -7.11 -7.90
C ASN A 271 -0.57 -6.57 -9.33
N ALA A 272 -0.95 -7.37 -10.32
CA ALA A 272 -0.91 -7.00 -11.72
C ALA A 272 -1.85 -5.83 -12.07
N HIS A 273 -2.94 -5.63 -11.31
CA HIS A 273 -3.84 -4.49 -11.53
C HIS A 273 -3.14 -3.16 -11.21
N ALA A 274 -2.46 -3.07 -10.06
CA ALA A 274 -1.67 -1.90 -9.67
C ALA A 274 -0.50 -1.67 -10.64
N ARG A 275 0.18 -2.75 -11.07
CA ARG A 275 1.24 -2.66 -12.10
C ARG A 275 0.76 -1.96 -13.38
N ARG A 276 -0.40 -2.36 -13.93
CA ARG A 276 -0.93 -1.78 -15.17
C ARG A 276 -1.18 -0.28 -15.06
N TRP A 277 -1.52 0.20 -13.86
CA TRP A 277 -1.67 1.63 -13.61
C TRP A 277 -0.33 2.36 -13.58
N GLN A 278 0.69 1.77 -12.94
CA GLN A 278 2.04 2.33 -12.92
C GLN A 278 2.61 2.45 -14.34
N GLU A 279 2.46 1.40 -15.16
CA GLU A 279 2.87 1.40 -16.57
C GLU A 279 2.14 2.51 -17.37
N LYS A 280 0.82 2.69 -17.16
CA LYS A 280 0.06 3.79 -17.77
C LYS A 280 0.52 5.17 -17.33
N CYS A 281 1.13 5.29 -16.16
CA CYS A 281 1.71 6.53 -15.65
C CYS A 281 3.18 6.72 -16.07
N GLY A 282 3.71 5.87 -16.96
CA GLY A 282 5.05 6.01 -17.52
C GLY A 282 6.14 5.22 -16.80
N ALA A 283 5.78 4.31 -15.87
CA ALA A 283 6.76 3.44 -15.22
C ALA A 283 7.39 2.46 -16.23
N ASP A 284 8.72 2.33 -16.17
CA ASP A 284 9.47 1.36 -16.96
C ASP A 284 9.20 -0.07 -16.45
N ARG A 285 8.69 -0.95 -17.33
CA ARG A 285 8.40 -2.35 -17.01
C ARG A 285 9.58 -3.09 -16.40
N ALA A 286 10.81 -2.77 -16.81
CA ALA A 286 12.04 -3.39 -16.31
C ALA A 286 12.31 -3.07 -14.83
N ARG A 287 11.75 -1.97 -14.32
CA ARG A 287 11.87 -1.52 -12.92
C ARG A 287 10.65 -1.89 -12.07
N ILE A 288 9.76 -2.75 -12.55
CA ILE A 288 8.58 -3.18 -11.81
C ILE A 288 8.67 -4.66 -11.45
N ARG A 289 8.57 -4.95 -10.14
CA ARG A 289 8.47 -6.31 -9.60
C ARG A 289 7.26 -6.44 -8.71
N THR A 290 6.25 -7.22 -9.11
CA THR A 290 5.07 -7.46 -8.28
C THR A 290 5.47 -8.23 -7.01
N VAL A 291 5.08 -7.72 -5.84
CA VAL A 291 5.26 -8.38 -4.53
C VAL A 291 3.92 -8.32 -3.81
N HIS A 292 3.30 -9.48 -3.55
CA HIS A 292 2.00 -9.57 -2.89
C HIS A 292 2.09 -9.20 -1.40
N PRO A 293 1.04 -8.64 -0.78
CA PRO A 293 1.11 -8.03 0.57
C PRO A 293 1.52 -8.97 1.70
N GLY A 294 1.45 -10.29 1.52
CA GLY A 294 1.81 -11.27 2.54
C GLY A 294 0.76 -11.36 3.65
N LEU A 295 0.16 -12.53 3.82
CA LEU A 295 -0.92 -12.79 4.76
C LEU A 295 -0.50 -13.87 5.76
N ALA A 296 -1.01 -13.74 6.99
CA ALA A 296 -0.74 -14.69 8.06
C ALA A 296 -1.51 -15.99 7.78
N ALA A 297 -0.75 -17.08 7.60
CA ALA A 297 -1.29 -18.39 7.26
C ALA A 297 -1.38 -19.34 8.46
N ASP A 298 -0.60 -19.07 9.50
CA ASP A 298 -0.47 -19.86 10.72
C ASP A 298 -1.81 -20.13 11.40
N ARG A 299 -2.64 -19.09 11.53
CA ARG A 299 -3.98 -19.23 12.14
C ARG A 299 -4.94 -20.14 11.37
N PHE A 300 -4.67 -20.40 10.10
CA PHE A 300 -5.51 -21.23 9.23
C PHE A 300 -4.93 -22.64 9.02
N ALA A 301 -3.80 -22.97 9.64
CA ALA A 301 -3.08 -24.22 9.40
C ALA A 301 -3.95 -25.44 9.74
N GLU A 302 -4.55 -25.45 10.94
CA GLU A 302 -5.40 -26.57 11.41
C GLU A 302 -6.61 -26.77 10.49
N VAL A 303 -7.32 -25.69 10.15
CA VAL A 303 -8.48 -25.73 9.25
C VAL A 303 -8.12 -26.25 7.85
N GLY A 304 -6.94 -25.89 7.35
CA GLY A 304 -6.47 -26.34 6.06
C GLY A 304 -5.97 -27.78 6.02
N GLU A 305 -5.65 -28.38 7.17
CA GLU A 305 -5.23 -29.79 7.32
C GLU A 305 -6.41 -30.73 7.53
N ASP A 306 -7.54 -30.22 8.02
CA ASP A 306 -8.77 -30.98 8.17
C ASP A 306 -9.53 -31.10 6.85
N GLU A 307 -9.29 -32.19 6.13
CA GLU A 307 -9.93 -32.52 4.85
C GLU A 307 -11.43 -32.81 4.95
N GLU A 308 -11.93 -33.13 6.15
CA GLU A 308 -13.34 -33.50 6.40
C GLU A 308 -14.16 -32.38 7.04
N SER A 309 -13.53 -31.28 7.47
CA SER A 309 -14.23 -30.15 8.07
C SER A 309 -15.16 -29.44 7.09
N GLY A 310 -16.27 -28.93 7.61
CA GLY A 310 -17.23 -28.09 6.91
C GLY A 310 -18.55 -28.78 6.59
N ASP A 311 -19.64 -28.01 6.64
CA ASP A 311 -20.95 -28.51 6.24
C ASP A 311 -21.02 -28.54 4.70
N PRO A 312 -21.22 -29.72 4.07
CA PRO A 312 -21.23 -29.88 2.62
C PRO A 312 -22.30 -29.06 1.90
N ALA A 313 -23.29 -28.53 2.64
CA ALA A 313 -24.37 -27.70 2.13
C ALA A 313 -24.23 -26.21 2.52
N THR A 314 -23.11 -25.78 3.11
CA THR A 314 -22.94 -24.39 3.57
C THR A 314 -22.04 -23.57 2.64
N LEU A 315 -22.58 -22.47 2.13
CA LEU A 315 -21.84 -21.39 1.47
C LEU A 315 -21.46 -20.33 2.50
N VAL A 316 -20.22 -19.85 2.46
CA VAL A 316 -19.75 -18.79 3.37
C VAL A 316 -19.27 -17.59 2.57
N TRP A 317 -19.69 -16.41 3.02
CA TRP A 317 -19.12 -15.13 2.59
C TRP A 317 -18.51 -14.45 3.80
N VAL A 318 -17.28 -13.93 3.66
CA VAL A 318 -16.59 -13.20 4.73
C VAL A 318 -16.06 -11.87 4.18
N GLY A 319 -16.35 -10.78 4.88
CA GLY A 319 -15.79 -9.49 4.54
C GLY A 319 -16.51 -8.28 5.14
N ARG A 320 -16.03 -7.08 4.78
CA ARG A 320 -16.68 -5.82 5.16
C ARG A 320 -17.98 -5.65 4.39
N VAL A 321 -19.05 -5.24 5.07
CA VAL A 321 -20.37 -5.07 4.45
C VAL A 321 -20.45 -3.69 3.81
N GLU A 322 -20.14 -3.61 2.52
CA GLU A 322 -20.17 -2.38 1.74
C GLU A 322 -20.76 -2.63 0.33
N PRO A 323 -21.36 -1.61 -0.32
CA PRO A 323 -21.98 -1.77 -1.64
C PRO A 323 -21.05 -2.36 -2.70
N ALA A 324 -19.74 -2.15 -2.60
CA ALA A 324 -18.75 -2.71 -3.50
C ALA A 324 -18.63 -4.24 -3.43
N LYS A 325 -19.14 -4.88 -2.37
CA LYS A 325 -19.15 -6.36 -2.20
C LYS A 325 -20.39 -7.04 -2.79
N ASP A 326 -21.39 -6.25 -3.22
CA ASP A 326 -22.57 -6.71 -3.94
C ASP A 326 -23.29 -7.92 -3.30
N LEU A 327 -23.60 -7.80 -2.01
CA LEU A 327 -24.36 -8.82 -1.28
C LEU A 327 -25.78 -9.01 -1.84
N VAL A 328 -26.32 -8.00 -2.52
CA VAL A 328 -27.63 -8.10 -3.20
C VAL A 328 -27.56 -9.13 -4.33
N ALA A 329 -26.52 -9.09 -5.17
CA ALA A 329 -26.32 -10.10 -6.21
C ALA A 329 -26.08 -11.49 -5.60
N LEU A 330 -25.36 -11.58 -4.48
CA LEU A 330 -25.15 -12.84 -3.75
C LEU A 330 -26.48 -13.44 -3.25
N LEU A 331 -27.35 -12.63 -2.65
CA LEU A 331 -28.66 -13.07 -2.15
C LEU A 331 -29.57 -13.56 -3.29
N HIS A 332 -29.55 -12.89 -4.45
CA HIS A 332 -30.24 -13.38 -5.64
C HIS A 332 -29.67 -14.72 -6.14
N ALA A 333 -28.35 -14.84 -6.21
CA ALA A 333 -27.70 -16.09 -6.61
C ALA A 333 -28.07 -17.24 -5.66
N PHE A 334 -28.13 -16.94 -4.37
CA PHE A 334 -28.51 -17.90 -3.34
C PHE A 334 -29.98 -18.33 -3.45
N ALA A 335 -30.91 -17.40 -3.75
CA ALA A 335 -32.30 -17.75 -4.00
C ALA A 335 -32.44 -18.72 -5.20
N ASP A 336 -31.75 -18.44 -6.32
CA ASP A 336 -31.72 -19.32 -7.49
C ASP A 336 -31.10 -20.70 -7.17
N LEU A 337 -30.13 -20.74 -6.26
CA LEU A 337 -29.47 -21.97 -5.83
C LEU A 337 -30.36 -22.80 -4.90
N ARG A 338 -30.98 -22.18 -3.89
CA ARG A 338 -31.89 -22.84 -2.94
C ARG A 338 -33.12 -23.44 -3.62
N ALA A 339 -33.64 -22.78 -4.64
CA ALA A 339 -34.71 -23.33 -5.49
C ALA A 339 -34.33 -24.67 -6.17
N ARG A 340 -33.03 -24.92 -6.38
CA ARG A 340 -32.48 -26.14 -7.00
C ARG A 340 -31.90 -27.13 -6.00
N GLN A 341 -31.55 -26.68 -4.79
CA GLN A 341 -31.01 -27.49 -3.70
C GLN A 341 -31.47 -26.91 -2.35
N PRO A 342 -32.63 -27.37 -1.83
CA PRO A 342 -33.29 -26.77 -0.67
C PRO A 342 -32.51 -26.86 0.65
N ASP A 343 -31.54 -27.75 0.78
CA ASP A 343 -30.78 -27.92 2.02
C ASP A 343 -29.60 -26.93 2.16
N VAL A 344 -29.31 -26.14 1.12
CA VAL A 344 -28.15 -25.24 1.12
C VAL A 344 -28.41 -24.03 2.00
N ARG A 345 -27.38 -23.66 2.77
CA ARG A 345 -27.35 -22.52 3.68
C ARG A 345 -26.32 -21.49 3.20
N LEU A 346 -26.57 -20.22 3.51
CA LEU A 346 -25.65 -19.12 3.27
C LEU A 346 -25.32 -18.43 4.60
N ARG A 347 -24.04 -18.42 4.97
CA ARG A 347 -23.54 -17.66 6.11
C ARG A 347 -22.83 -16.41 5.62
N ILE A 348 -23.29 -15.24 6.06
CA ILE A 348 -22.67 -13.95 5.78
C ILE A 348 -21.99 -13.48 7.07
N VAL A 349 -20.66 -13.56 7.08
CA VAL A 349 -19.83 -13.18 8.23
C VAL A 349 -19.25 -11.78 7.99
N ALA A 350 -19.85 -10.80 8.63
CA ALA A 350 -19.48 -9.40 8.53
C ALA A 350 -18.24 -9.09 9.36
N VAL A 351 -17.27 -8.42 8.74
CA VAL A 351 -16.11 -7.81 9.43
C VAL A 351 -16.49 -6.37 9.78
N PRO A 352 -16.50 -5.99 11.08
CA PRO A 352 -16.81 -4.62 11.49
C PRO A 352 -15.84 -3.62 10.86
N ASN A 353 -16.35 -2.51 10.35
CA ASN A 353 -15.54 -1.39 9.84
C ASN A 353 -15.85 -0.04 10.52
N GLY A 354 -16.81 -0.01 11.45
CA GLY A 354 -17.18 1.17 12.22
C GLY A 354 -17.80 2.32 11.41
N GLU A 355 -18.20 2.07 10.16
CA GLU A 355 -18.76 3.09 9.28
C GLU A 355 -20.30 3.08 9.29
N PRO A 356 -20.99 4.21 9.56
CA PRO A 356 -22.46 4.26 9.58
C PRO A 356 -23.13 3.83 8.27
N CYS A 357 -22.45 3.98 7.12
CA CYS A 357 -22.95 3.53 5.83
C CYS A 357 -22.99 1.99 5.72
N ALA A 358 -22.08 1.30 6.42
CA ALA A 358 -22.05 -0.17 6.43
C ALA A 358 -23.27 -0.72 7.15
N ASP A 359 -23.66 -0.12 8.28
CA ASP A 359 -24.84 -0.52 9.06
C ASP A 359 -26.14 -0.38 8.24
N ALA A 360 -26.27 0.74 7.52
CA ALA A 360 -27.42 0.98 6.64
C ALA A 360 -27.48 -0.05 5.50
N TYR A 361 -26.33 -0.37 4.88
CA TYR A 361 -26.28 -1.37 3.81
C TYR A 361 -26.55 -2.79 4.33
N LEU A 362 -26.02 -3.16 5.50
CA LEU A 362 -26.31 -4.43 6.15
C LEU A 362 -27.80 -4.56 6.48
N THR A 363 -28.41 -3.51 7.03
CA THR A 363 -29.86 -3.46 7.31
C THR A 363 -30.68 -3.67 6.03
N HIS A 364 -30.27 -3.02 4.94
CA HIS A 364 -30.89 -3.23 3.63
C HIS A 364 -30.76 -4.69 3.15
N CYS A 365 -29.58 -5.30 3.28
CA CYS A 365 -29.37 -6.70 2.89
C CYS A 365 -30.20 -7.69 3.74
N LYS A 366 -30.31 -7.46 5.05
CA LYS A 366 -31.16 -8.26 5.95
C LYS A 366 -32.64 -8.17 5.57
N GLY A 367 -33.14 -6.96 5.30
CA GLY A 367 -34.51 -6.75 4.83
C GLY A 367 -34.76 -7.38 3.47
N PHE A 368 -33.78 -7.32 2.56
CA PHE A 368 -33.86 -7.96 1.25
C PHE A 368 -33.88 -9.49 1.34
N ALA A 369 -33.06 -10.08 2.21
CA ALA A 369 -33.09 -11.53 2.48
C ALA A 369 -34.47 -11.97 3.02
N ALA A 370 -35.05 -11.23 3.96
CA ALA A 370 -36.38 -11.53 4.49
C ALA A 370 -37.50 -11.47 3.42
N GLN A 371 -37.34 -10.62 2.38
CA GLN A 371 -38.28 -10.58 1.24
C GLN A 371 -38.11 -11.77 0.29
N LEU A 372 -36.88 -12.25 0.10
CA LEU A 372 -36.60 -13.40 -0.75
C LEU A 372 -36.99 -14.73 -0.08
N PHE A 373 -37.00 -14.78 1.25
CA PHE A 373 -37.30 -15.97 2.05
C PHE A 373 -38.41 -15.72 3.10
N PRO A 374 -39.65 -15.38 2.67
CA PRO A 374 -40.73 -14.92 3.56
C PRO A 374 -41.34 -16.03 4.44
N ASP A 375 -41.37 -17.28 3.96
CA ASP A 375 -41.97 -18.42 4.67
C ASP A 375 -41.06 -19.01 5.78
N GLU A 376 -39.87 -18.43 5.97
CA GLU A 376 -38.81 -18.90 6.86
C GLU A 376 -38.41 -17.83 7.91
N ALA A 377 -39.26 -16.81 8.14
CA ALA A 377 -39.12 -15.75 9.14
C ALA A 377 -40.30 -15.77 10.15
N PRO A 378 -40.12 -15.29 11.41
CA PRO A 378 -40.26 -16.09 12.62
C PRO A 378 -41.71 -16.22 13.14
N VAL A 379 -42.26 -17.44 13.13
CA VAL A 379 -43.32 -17.82 14.07
C VAL A 379 -42.64 -18.32 15.34
N ALA A 380 -42.98 -17.70 16.47
CA ALA A 380 -42.44 -18.03 17.78
C ALA A 380 -42.58 -19.55 18.07
N HIS A 381 -41.46 -20.18 18.42
CA HIS A 381 -41.34 -21.53 19.00
C HIS A 381 -41.15 -22.74 18.06
N ALA A 382 -40.52 -22.56 16.90
CA ALA A 382 -39.71 -23.61 16.29
C ALA A 382 -38.33 -23.06 15.93
N VAL A 383 -37.27 -23.63 16.51
CA VAL A 383 -35.88 -23.42 16.08
C VAL A 383 -35.74 -24.11 14.71
N GLY A 384 -36.10 -23.39 13.65
CA GLY A 384 -35.91 -23.77 12.25
C GLY A 384 -35.07 -22.69 11.59
N GLU A 385 -33.88 -23.06 11.13
CA GLU A 385 -32.79 -22.16 10.77
C GLU A 385 -33.10 -21.37 9.48
N ASN A 386 -33.05 -20.04 9.55
CA ASN A 386 -33.13 -19.18 8.37
C ASN A 386 -32.04 -19.58 7.37
N PRO A 387 -32.34 -19.76 6.07
CA PRO A 387 -31.34 -20.20 5.10
C PRO A 387 -30.20 -19.21 4.89
N VAL A 388 -30.38 -17.96 5.31
CA VAL A 388 -29.33 -16.95 5.35
C VAL A 388 -29.09 -16.52 6.79
N THR A 389 -27.88 -16.72 7.29
CA THR A 389 -27.44 -16.17 8.58
C THR A 389 -26.56 -14.95 8.36
N PHE A 390 -26.71 -13.95 9.22
CA PHE A 390 -25.85 -12.76 9.27
C PHE A 390 -25.16 -12.75 10.62
N GLU A 391 -23.85 -12.91 10.62
CA GLU A 391 -23.00 -13.01 11.80
C GLU A 391 -21.97 -11.87 11.76
N GLU A 392 -21.50 -11.41 12.91
CA GLU A 392 -20.51 -10.32 13.01
C GLU A 392 -19.32 -10.81 13.81
N LEU A 393 -18.10 -10.72 13.25
CA LEU A 393 -16.89 -11.14 13.95
C LEU A 393 -16.65 -10.31 15.21
N GLY A 394 -16.25 -10.98 16.29
CA GLY A 394 -15.92 -10.33 17.57
C GLY A 394 -17.11 -10.04 18.49
N GLY A 395 -18.32 -10.48 18.13
CA GLY A 395 -19.45 -10.51 19.05
C GLY A 395 -19.31 -11.59 20.15
N PRO A 396 -20.06 -11.50 21.26
CA PRO A 396 -19.95 -12.43 22.40
C PRO A 396 -20.29 -13.90 22.08
N GLU A 397 -21.03 -14.15 21.00
CA GLU A 397 -21.36 -15.50 20.47
C GLU A 397 -20.84 -15.70 19.03
N ALA A 398 -19.97 -14.82 18.55
CA ALA A 398 -19.53 -14.81 17.16
C ALA A 398 -18.51 -15.91 16.86
N PRO A 399 -18.55 -16.54 15.67
CA PRO A 399 -17.50 -17.47 15.26
C PRO A 399 -16.16 -16.75 15.18
N THR A 400 -15.07 -17.50 15.41
CA THR A 400 -13.75 -17.02 14.98
C THR A 400 -13.70 -16.99 13.45
N LEU A 401 -12.70 -16.32 12.89
CA LEU A 401 -12.56 -16.25 11.43
C LEU A 401 -12.22 -17.64 10.84
N GLU A 402 -11.44 -18.39 11.60
CA GLU A 402 -11.06 -19.78 11.37
C GLU A 402 -12.30 -20.65 11.31
N ASP A 403 -13.19 -20.57 12.31
CA ASP A 403 -14.46 -21.31 12.36
C ASP A 403 -15.39 -20.95 11.19
N ALA A 404 -15.43 -19.67 10.80
CA ALA A 404 -16.22 -19.22 9.67
C ALA A 404 -15.79 -19.94 8.38
N TYR A 405 -14.49 -19.95 8.06
CA TYR A 405 -13.99 -20.65 6.89
C TYR A 405 -14.06 -22.17 7.02
N ALA A 406 -13.81 -22.72 8.22
CA ALA A 406 -13.88 -24.16 8.48
C ALA A 406 -15.26 -24.73 8.19
N SER A 407 -16.32 -23.97 8.46
CA SER A 407 -17.70 -24.39 8.19
C SER A 407 -18.08 -24.47 6.71
N ALA A 408 -17.27 -23.88 5.82
CA ALA A 408 -17.65 -23.69 4.43
C ALA A 408 -17.41 -24.94 3.58
N ALA A 409 -18.41 -25.35 2.81
CA ALA A 409 -18.17 -26.17 1.61
C ALA A 409 -17.52 -25.31 0.53
N VAL A 410 -18.09 -24.13 0.28
CA VAL A 410 -17.62 -23.19 -0.74
C VAL A 410 -17.59 -21.79 -0.16
N VAL A 411 -16.48 -21.09 -0.36
CA VAL A 411 -16.37 -19.67 -0.01
C VAL A 411 -16.66 -18.81 -1.24
N VAL A 412 -17.53 -17.81 -1.08
CA VAL A 412 -18.02 -16.98 -2.17
C VAL A 412 -17.52 -15.54 -2.02
N LEU A 413 -16.99 -14.97 -3.10
CA LEU A 413 -16.64 -13.55 -3.20
C LEU A 413 -17.45 -12.91 -4.35
N SER A 414 -18.37 -12.02 -4.00
CA SER A 414 -19.32 -11.39 -4.93
C SER A 414 -18.94 -9.96 -5.35
N SER A 415 -17.73 -9.49 -5.02
CA SER A 415 -17.31 -8.10 -5.21
C SER A 415 -17.49 -7.57 -6.64
N VAL A 416 -17.86 -6.29 -6.77
CA VAL A 416 -17.83 -5.56 -8.05
C VAL A 416 -16.58 -4.69 -8.21
N VAL A 417 -15.91 -4.38 -7.10
CA VAL A 417 -14.61 -3.71 -7.08
C VAL A 417 -13.76 -4.40 -6.02
N GLU A 418 -12.54 -4.77 -6.41
CA GLU A 418 -11.58 -5.39 -5.50
C GLU A 418 -10.17 -4.86 -5.77
N GLY A 419 -9.37 -4.73 -4.71
CA GLY A 419 -7.93 -4.50 -4.81
C GLY A 419 -7.21 -5.84 -4.83
N PHE A 420 -6.64 -6.19 -3.68
CA PHE A 420 -6.16 -7.53 -3.37
C PHE A 420 -7.23 -8.25 -2.51
N PRO A 421 -7.75 -9.41 -2.93
CA PRO A 421 -8.85 -10.08 -2.23
C PRO A 421 -8.35 -10.87 -1.01
N THR A 422 -8.19 -10.21 0.13
CA THR A 422 -7.67 -10.84 1.36
C THR A 422 -8.52 -12.04 1.82
N SER A 423 -9.85 -11.91 1.86
CA SER A 423 -10.72 -13.03 2.27
C SER A 423 -10.66 -14.25 1.34
N LEU A 424 -10.32 -14.02 0.08
CA LEU A 424 -10.10 -15.11 -0.88
C LEU A 424 -8.83 -15.89 -0.52
N VAL A 425 -7.71 -15.20 -0.23
CA VAL A 425 -6.46 -15.87 0.17
C VAL A 425 -6.63 -16.61 1.50
N GLU A 426 -7.35 -16.04 2.45
CA GLU A 426 -7.67 -16.70 3.72
C GLU A 426 -8.45 -18.01 3.49
N ALA A 427 -9.48 -17.98 2.65
CA ALA A 427 -10.21 -19.18 2.25
C ALA A 427 -9.30 -20.23 1.58
N MET A 428 -8.33 -19.78 0.76
CA MET A 428 -7.35 -20.66 0.14
C MET A 428 -6.44 -21.30 1.20
N PHE A 429 -5.96 -20.57 2.22
CA PHE A 429 -5.19 -21.17 3.32
C PHE A 429 -5.95 -22.27 4.05
N CYS A 430 -7.27 -22.11 4.20
CA CYS A 430 -8.19 -23.09 4.78
C CYS A 430 -8.55 -24.27 3.85
N ALA A 431 -7.88 -24.43 2.71
CA ALA A 431 -8.18 -25.43 1.68
C ALA A 431 -9.66 -25.42 1.20
N ARG A 432 -10.34 -24.27 1.24
CA ARG A 432 -11.72 -24.15 0.79
C ARG A 432 -11.77 -23.90 -0.71
N ALA A 433 -12.68 -24.57 -1.41
CA ALA A 433 -12.97 -24.23 -2.80
C ALA A 433 -13.67 -22.87 -2.86
N THR A 434 -13.30 -22.06 -3.85
CA THR A 434 -13.76 -20.68 -3.96
C THR A 434 -14.52 -20.43 -5.25
N VAL A 435 -15.57 -19.62 -5.16
CA VAL A 435 -16.26 -19.03 -6.30
C VAL A 435 -16.16 -17.52 -6.17
N SER A 436 -15.60 -16.85 -7.16
CA SER A 436 -15.30 -15.41 -7.06
C SER A 436 -15.63 -14.65 -8.33
N THR A 437 -15.91 -13.37 -8.22
CA THR A 437 -16.15 -12.49 -9.36
C THR A 437 -14.85 -12.01 -10.03
N ASP A 438 -14.85 -11.83 -11.35
CA ASP A 438 -13.69 -11.34 -12.13
C ASP A 438 -13.48 -9.82 -11.92
N VAL A 439 -12.88 -9.47 -10.79
CA VAL A 439 -12.56 -8.09 -10.41
C VAL A 439 -11.18 -7.99 -9.76
N GLY A 440 -10.53 -6.84 -9.89
CA GLY A 440 -9.27 -6.56 -9.18
C GLY A 440 -8.16 -7.57 -9.52
N ALA A 441 -7.61 -8.20 -8.46
CA ALA A 441 -6.60 -9.24 -8.54
C ALA A 441 -7.15 -10.67 -8.40
N VAL A 442 -8.48 -10.88 -8.45
CA VAL A 442 -9.09 -12.21 -8.19
C VAL A 442 -8.55 -13.30 -9.11
N VAL A 443 -8.48 -13.05 -10.42
CA VAL A 443 -7.95 -14.04 -11.39
C VAL A 443 -6.47 -14.36 -11.14
N GLU A 444 -5.68 -13.36 -10.77
CA GLU A 444 -4.26 -13.52 -10.44
C GLU A 444 -4.06 -14.36 -9.17
N VAL A 445 -4.88 -14.10 -8.15
CA VAL A 445 -4.86 -14.84 -6.89
C VAL A 445 -5.30 -16.29 -7.09
N ILE A 446 -6.43 -16.52 -7.75
CA ILE A 446 -6.98 -17.87 -7.97
C ILE A 446 -6.06 -18.71 -8.84
N GLY A 447 -5.49 -18.16 -9.93
CA GLY A 447 -4.54 -18.90 -10.78
C GLY A 447 -5.03 -20.27 -11.28
N GLY A 448 -6.34 -20.45 -11.42
CA GLY A 448 -6.98 -21.71 -11.83
C GLY A 448 -7.39 -22.68 -10.70
N THR A 449 -7.18 -22.35 -9.43
CA THR A 449 -7.51 -23.22 -8.29
C THR A 449 -8.92 -22.99 -7.71
N GLY A 450 -9.79 -22.32 -8.45
CA GLY A 450 -11.13 -21.92 -8.04
C GLY A 450 -11.95 -21.48 -9.26
N LEU A 451 -13.24 -21.21 -9.07
CA LEU A 451 -14.11 -20.77 -10.16
C LEU A 451 -14.23 -19.24 -10.18
N VAL A 452 -14.14 -18.66 -11.37
CA VAL A 452 -14.30 -17.22 -11.59
C VAL A 452 -15.50 -16.96 -12.50
N VAL A 453 -16.35 -16.03 -12.10
CA VAL A 453 -17.57 -15.64 -12.85
C VAL A 453 -17.58 -14.13 -13.11
N PRO A 454 -18.32 -13.64 -14.13
CA PRO A 454 -18.48 -12.19 -14.32
C PRO A 454 -19.14 -11.51 -13.11
N PRO A 455 -18.71 -10.30 -12.71
CA PRO A 455 -19.39 -9.53 -11.66
C PRO A 455 -20.81 -9.14 -12.09
N ARG A 456 -21.69 -8.89 -11.12
CA ARG A 456 -23.12 -8.55 -11.35
C ARG A 456 -23.91 -9.59 -12.16
N ASN A 457 -23.51 -10.86 -12.08
CA ASN A 457 -24.21 -11.97 -12.72
C ASN A 457 -24.61 -13.04 -11.69
N PRO A 458 -25.75 -12.84 -10.98
CA PRO A 458 -26.22 -13.76 -9.95
C PRO A 458 -26.40 -15.21 -10.45
N ARG A 459 -26.85 -15.38 -11.70
CA ARG A 459 -27.04 -16.71 -12.30
C ARG A 459 -25.73 -17.45 -12.47
N ALA A 460 -24.71 -16.81 -13.04
CA ALA A 460 -23.39 -17.40 -13.20
C ALA A 460 -22.77 -17.75 -11.84
N LEU A 461 -22.94 -16.89 -10.83
CA LEU A 461 -22.50 -17.15 -9.46
C LEU A 461 -23.20 -18.38 -8.87
N ALA A 462 -24.53 -18.47 -9.00
CA ALA A 462 -25.32 -19.60 -8.53
C ALA A 462 -24.93 -20.92 -9.23
N ASP A 463 -24.73 -20.89 -10.54
CA ASP A 463 -24.35 -22.07 -11.34
C ASP A 463 -22.96 -22.58 -10.95
N ALA A 464 -22.00 -21.68 -10.71
CA ALA A 464 -20.66 -22.05 -10.25
C ALA A 464 -20.68 -22.65 -8.83
N CYS A 465 -21.42 -22.05 -7.90
CA CYS A 465 -21.61 -22.61 -6.56
C CYS A 465 -22.25 -24.00 -6.62
N LEU A 466 -23.32 -24.16 -7.40
CA LEU A 466 -24.03 -25.43 -7.57
C LEU A 466 -23.12 -26.53 -8.17
N ALA A 467 -22.24 -26.16 -9.11
CA ALA A 467 -21.29 -27.09 -9.71
C ALA A 467 -20.30 -27.67 -8.68
N LEU A 468 -19.86 -26.87 -7.70
CA LEU A 468 -18.96 -27.33 -6.63
C LEU A 468 -19.69 -28.05 -5.50
N LEU A 469 -20.93 -27.65 -5.19
CA LEU A 469 -21.75 -28.35 -4.19
C LEU A 469 -22.08 -29.78 -4.62
N ARG A 470 -22.33 -30.00 -5.92
CA ARG A 470 -22.66 -31.31 -6.51
C ARG A 470 -21.46 -32.22 -6.78
N ASP A 471 -20.24 -31.70 -6.70
CA ASP A 471 -19.01 -32.45 -7.00
C ASP A 471 -17.99 -32.28 -5.84
N PRO A 472 -18.15 -33.06 -4.76
CA PRO A 472 -17.26 -33.00 -3.59
C PRO A 472 -15.80 -33.29 -3.92
N GLU A 473 -15.52 -34.21 -4.84
CA GLU A 473 -14.14 -34.55 -5.23
C GLU A 473 -13.48 -33.38 -5.96
N ARG A 474 -14.17 -32.72 -6.89
CA ARG A 474 -13.65 -31.51 -7.54
C ARG A 474 -13.48 -30.37 -6.55
N ARG A 475 -14.42 -30.20 -5.63
CA ARG A 475 -14.35 -29.19 -4.55
C ARG A 475 -13.09 -29.38 -3.72
N HIS A 476 -12.85 -30.61 -3.23
CA HIS A 476 -11.68 -30.94 -2.42
C HIS A 476 -10.36 -30.74 -3.20
N ARG A 477 -10.29 -31.22 -4.45
CA ARG A 477 -9.11 -31.02 -5.32
C ARG A 477 -8.78 -29.54 -5.56
N LEU A 478 -9.80 -28.71 -5.83
CA LEU A 478 -9.61 -27.27 -6.02
C LEU A 478 -9.15 -26.59 -4.73
N GLY A 479 -9.76 -26.95 -3.59
CA GLY A 479 -9.37 -26.46 -2.27
C GLY A 479 -7.92 -26.78 -1.92
N ALA A 480 -7.48 -28.03 -2.10
CA ALA A 480 -6.11 -28.45 -1.87
C ALA A 480 -5.11 -27.71 -2.79
N ALA A 481 -5.42 -27.59 -4.08
CA ALA A 481 -4.60 -26.83 -5.03
C ALA A 481 -4.51 -25.35 -4.66
N ALA A 482 -5.62 -24.78 -4.16
CA ALA A 482 -5.68 -23.40 -3.71
C ALA A 482 -4.81 -23.17 -2.48
N ARG A 483 -4.83 -24.08 -1.49
CA ARG A 483 -3.96 -24.04 -0.31
C ARG A 483 -2.48 -24.08 -0.68
N ALA A 484 -2.09 -25.04 -1.51
CA ALA A 484 -0.71 -25.16 -1.98
C ALA A 484 -0.23 -23.87 -2.64
N ARG A 485 -1.04 -23.30 -3.54
CA ARG A 485 -0.75 -22.01 -4.19
C ARG A 485 -0.63 -20.86 -3.21
N ALA A 486 -1.57 -20.77 -2.25
CA ALA A 486 -1.57 -19.66 -1.29
C ALA A 486 -0.33 -19.69 -0.38
N LEU A 487 0.07 -20.87 0.08
CA LEU A 487 1.27 -21.07 0.89
C LEU A 487 2.56 -20.75 0.11
N GLU A 488 2.58 -21.02 -1.20
CA GLU A 488 3.72 -20.73 -2.06
C GLU A 488 3.88 -19.23 -2.36
N LEU A 489 2.78 -18.47 -2.45
CA LEU A 489 2.80 -17.12 -3.03
C LEU A 489 2.41 -15.98 -2.09
N PHE A 490 1.53 -16.23 -1.13
CA PHE A 490 0.81 -15.15 -0.42
C PHE A 490 1.11 -15.09 1.07
N THR A 491 2.06 -15.86 1.59
CA THR A 491 2.41 -15.81 3.02
C THR A 491 3.24 -14.58 3.37
N VAL A 492 3.24 -14.21 4.65
CA VAL A 492 4.16 -13.18 5.18
C VAL A 492 5.62 -13.54 4.88
N ASP A 493 6.01 -14.80 5.02
CA ASP A 493 7.39 -15.24 4.78
C ASP A 493 7.84 -15.00 3.34
N GLN A 494 6.97 -15.26 2.36
CA GLN A 494 7.26 -14.99 0.95
C GLN A 494 7.42 -13.49 0.68
N ASN A 495 6.57 -12.66 1.28
CA ASN A 495 6.71 -11.20 1.21
C ASN A 495 8.04 -10.71 1.79
N LEU A 496 8.40 -11.19 2.99
CA LEU A 496 9.64 -10.83 3.67
C LEU A 496 10.87 -11.29 2.89
N ALA A 497 10.85 -12.52 2.36
CA ALA A 497 11.92 -13.04 1.51
C ALA A 497 12.11 -12.19 0.24
N ALA A 498 11.01 -11.78 -0.41
CA ALA A 498 11.06 -10.91 -1.57
C ALA A 498 11.68 -9.54 -1.25
N PHE A 499 11.24 -8.88 -0.18
CA PHE A 499 11.79 -7.58 0.21
C PHE A 499 13.25 -7.66 0.66
N ARG A 500 13.62 -8.72 1.38
CA ARG A 500 15.03 -8.98 1.72
C ARG A 500 15.90 -9.08 0.46
N GLY A 501 15.45 -9.83 -0.55
CA GLY A 501 16.15 -9.94 -1.83
C GLY A 501 16.28 -8.59 -2.54
N ILE A 502 15.18 -7.83 -2.60
CA ILE A 502 15.14 -6.49 -3.22
C ILE A 502 16.10 -5.52 -2.53
N TYR A 503 16.15 -5.49 -1.21
CA TYR A 503 17.06 -4.59 -0.49
C TYR A 503 18.51 -4.90 -0.80
N LEU A 504 18.88 -6.19 -0.77
CA LEU A 504 20.26 -6.61 -1.08
C LEU A 504 20.63 -6.30 -2.53
N GLU A 505 19.72 -6.51 -3.47
CA GLU A 505 19.90 -6.18 -4.88
C GLU A 505 20.09 -4.67 -5.08
N LEU A 506 19.23 -3.82 -4.51
CA LEU A 506 19.35 -2.37 -4.69
C LEU A 506 20.67 -1.83 -4.14
N LEU A 507 21.16 -2.39 -3.03
CA LEU A 507 22.41 -1.98 -2.42
C LEU A 507 23.64 -2.50 -3.16
N SER A 508 23.57 -3.64 -3.87
CA SER A 508 24.69 -4.12 -4.68
C SER A 508 24.96 -3.22 -5.89
N HIS A 509 23.99 -2.40 -6.29
CA HIS A 509 24.12 -1.45 -7.39
C HIS A 509 24.31 0.00 -6.93
N ALA A 510 24.19 0.28 -5.63
CA ALA A 510 24.37 1.61 -5.08
C ALA A 510 25.85 1.86 -4.72
N PRO A 511 26.41 3.04 -4.99
CA PRO A 511 27.75 3.37 -4.53
C PRO A 511 27.79 3.33 -3.00
N VAL A 512 28.75 2.59 -2.44
CA VAL A 512 28.97 2.49 -0.99
C VAL A 512 29.25 3.88 -0.42
N ARG A 513 28.33 4.41 0.39
CA ARG A 513 28.61 5.60 1.20
C ARG A 513 29.49 5.19 2.37
N HIS A 514 30.80 5.41 2.24
CA HIS A 514 31.70 5.29 3.37
C HIS A 514 31.39 6.40 4.38
N ARG A 515 30.97 6.04 5.59
CA ARG A 515 31.03 7.00 6.70
C ARG A 515 32.48 7.19 7.13
N PRO A 516 32.88 8.42 7.51
CA PRO A 516 34.15 8.60 8.20
C PRO A 516 34.13 7.76 9.49
N GLY A 517 35.01 6.76 9.58
CA GLY A 517 35.11 5.84 10.73
C GLY A 517 34.60 4.42 10.46
N ASP A 518 33.84 4.18 9.40
CA ASP A 518 33.54 2.82 8.94
C ASP A 518 34.81 2.30 8.26
N GLY A 519 35.57 1.47 8.99
CA GLY A 519 36.76 0.81 8.44
C GLY A 519 36.43 0.19 7.08
N VAL A 520 37.36 0.28 6.12
CA VAL A 520 37.14 -0.23 4.77
C VAL A 520 36.79 -1.72 4.88
N PRO A 521 35.64 -2.19 4.38
CA PRO A 521 35.39 -3.61 4.29
C PRO A 521 36.54 -4.24 3.51
N PHE A 522 37.15 -5.31 4.06
CA PHE A 522 38.32 -5.96 3.50
C PHE A 522 39.64 -5.15 3.50
N ALA A 523 39.76 -4.06 4.28
CA ALA A 523 41.04 -3.37 4.51
C ALA A 523 42.12 -4.32 5.07
N HIS A 524 41.68 -5.35 5.80
CA HIS A 524 42.51 -6.49 6.16
C HIS A 524 42.03 -7.66 5.31
N PRO A 525 42.85 -8.19 4.38
CA PRO A 525 42.54 -9.47 3.78
C PRO A 525 42.35 -10.48 4.90
N ALA A 526 41.46 -11.45 4.70
CA ALA A 526 41.33 -12.58 5.62
C ALA A 526 42.62 -13.41 5.53
N GLU A 527 43.68 -12.96 6.22
CA GLU A 527 44.89 -13.72 6.40
C GLU A 527 44.54 -14.90 7.31
N ALA A 528 44.19 -16.00 6.63
CA ALA A 528 44.40 -17.39 6.98
C ALA A 528 44.76 -17.64 8.46
N HIS A 529 43.78 -17.54 9.36
CA HIS A 529 43.86 -18.28 10.62
C HIS A 529 43.45 -19.72 10.33
N VAL A 530 44.36 -20.51 9.76
CA VAL A 530 44.22 -21.96 9.69
C VAL A 530 44.74 -22.51 11.02
N PRO A 531 43.89 -23.08 11.89
CA PRO A 531 44.35 -23.69 13.11
C PRO A 531 45.00 -25.05 12.76
N GLY A 532 46.29 -25.18 13.04
CA GLY A 532 46.95 -26.48 13.16
C GLY A 532 47.74 -26.97 11.95
N SER A 533 48.97 -27.39 12.24
CA SER A 533 49.91 -28.05 11.35
C SER A 533 49.47 -29.47 11.01
N TRP A 534 49.08 -29.70 9.76
CA TRP A 534 49.15 -31.04 9.17
C TRP A 534 50.57 -31.25 8.60
N THR A 535 51.23 -32.24 9.16
CA THR A 535 52.52 -32.87 8.81
C THR A 535 52.62 -33.19 7.30
N HIS A 536 53.76 -33.34 6.60
CA HIS A 536 55.15 -33.68 6.90
C HIS A 536 55.96 -33.50 5.58
N GLN A 537 57.21 -33.04 5.62
CA GLN A 537 58.38 -33.77 5.08
C GLN A 537 59.66 -32.93 5.20
N ALA A 538 60.56 -33.41 6.06
CA ALA A 538 61.95 -33.00 6.10
C ALA A 538 62.65 -33.47 4.81
N VAL A 539 63.09 -32.51 3.99
CA VAL A 539 64.12 -32.78 3.00
C VAL A 539 65.46 -32.61 3.71
N THR A 540 66.14 -33.72 3.90
CA THR A 540 67.51 -33.83 4.38
C THR A 540 68.47 -33.16 3.40
N ALA A 541 69.18 -32.13 3.85
CA ALA A 541 70.29 -31.55 3.11
C ALA A 541 71.50 -32.51 3.17
N GLY A 542 71.72 -33.23 2.08
CA GLY A 542 72.91 -34.04 1.84
C GLY A 542 74.09 -33.17 1.38
N THR A 543 75.22 -33.38 2.05
CA THR A 543 76.57 -32.86 1.81
C THR A 543 77.08 -33.00 0.38
N GLY A 544 77.79 -31.99 -0.13
CA GLY A 544 78.69 -32.11 -1.28
C GLY A 544 79.37 -30.80 -1.68
N ALA A 545 80.55 -30.52 -1.11
CA ALA A 545 81.63 -29.77 -1.77
C ALA A 545 82.46 -30.75 -2.64
N PRO A 546 83.50 -30.38 -3.42
CA PRO A 546 84.12 -29.06 -3.73
C PRO A 546 84.22 -28.85 -5.29
N ASP A 547 84.77 -27.78 -5.89
CA ASP A 547 86.20 -27.40 -5.99
C ASP A 547 86.37 -26.11 -6.83
N ALA A 548 87.50 -25.44 -6.56
CA ALA A 548 88.20 -24.33 -7.25
C ALA A 548 87.71 -22.88 -7.03
#